data_AF-A0A2E6D784-F1
#
_entry.id   AF-A0A2E6D784-F1
#
_cell.length_a   1.000
_cell.length_b   1.000
_cell.length_c   1.000
_cell.angle_alpha   90.00
_cell.angle_beta   90.00
_cell.angle_gamma   90.00
#
_symmetry.space_group_name_H-M   'P 1'
#
loop_
_entity.id
_entity.type
_entity.pdbx_description
1 polymer ?
#
loop_
_entity_poly.entity_id
_entity_poly.type
_entity_poly.pdbx_seq_one_letter_code
_entity_poly.pdbx_strand_id
1 'polypeptide(L)'
;MLLFSPQITGLLAAGLRSLLVAAAATPQAEQVSWEEVSVPRAQPMQGELQLVLQFHSIEHDWEPYCTPFSERTHLAVRAWSDSQLPWIRAEYDNPRARYFVRRGTFAERLLARAAPHDRIVVVGRVRAQFLGQPWIEVIAACPAREQIPLGTVLHTSRAINLLQRKATRLALEQFERALAAPLPAHARKALLRLMPARESQSVAISAVK
;
A
#
# COMPACT_ATOMS: atom_id res chain seq x y z
N MET A 1 43.40 -10.54 -47.85
CA MET A 1 42.98 -9.14 -48.07
C MET A 1 41.62 -8.98 -47.43
N LEU A 2 41.61 -8.39 -46.23
CA LEU A 2 40.47 -8.29 -45.31
C LEU A 2 39.67 -7.03 -45.64
N LEU A 3 38.35 -7.12 -45.80
CA LEU A 3 37.41 -6.05 -45.45
C LEU A 3 36.09 -6.69 -45.01
N PHE A 4 36.03 -7.04 -43.72
CA PHE A 4 34.79 -7.23 -42.98
C PHE A 4 34.20 -5.84 -42.67
N SER A 5 32.94 -5.59 -43.02
CA SER A 5 32.17 -4.43 -42.57
C SER A 5 31.28 -4.82 -41.37
N PRO A 6 31.49 -4.25 -40.18
CA PRO A 6 30.53 -4.34 -39.07
C PRO A 6 29.88 -2.97 -38.86
N GLN A 7 28.63 -2.80 -39.28
CA GLN A 7 27.81 -1.61 -38.97
C GLN A 7 26.38 -2.04 -38.65
N ILE A 8 26.20 -2.85 -37.60
CA ILE A 8 24.93 -2.96 -36.86
C ILE A 8 25.28 -2.94 -35.37
N THR A 9 25.73 -1.79 -34.89
CA THR A 9 25.95 -1.56 -33.46
C THR A 9 25.59 -0.12 -33.15
N GLY A 10 24.40 0.12 -32.60
CA GLY A 10 24.11 1.45 -32.06
C GLY A 10 22.67 1.91 -32.11
N LEU A 11 21.68 1.09 -31.75
CA LEU A 11 20.33 1.64 -31.49
C LEU A 11 19.53 0.87 -30.43
N LEU A 12 20.20 0.29 -29.43
CA LEU A 12 19.57 -0.37 -28.28
C LEU A 12 20.08 0.14 -26.91
N ALA A 13 20.90 1.19 -26.90
CA ALA A 13 21.52 1.72 -25.66
C ALA A 13 20.80 2.93 -25.04
N ALA A 14 19.73 3.44 -25.66
CA ALA A 14 18.97 4.59 -25.13
C ALA A 14 17.69 4.20 -24.36
N GLY A 15 17.23 2.94 -24.46
CA GLY A 15 15.99 2.48 -23.82
C GLY A 15 16.14 1.78 -22.47
N LEU A 16 17.37 1.43 -22.07
CA LEU A 16 17.64 0.61 -20.88
C LEU A 16 18.25 1.38 -19.69
N ARG A 17 18.46 2.69 -19.83
CA ARG A 17 18.90 3.56 -18.72
C ARG A 17 17.78 3.99 -17.75
N SER A 18 16.51 3.69 -18.05
CA SER A 18 15.37 3.98 -17.17
C SER A 18 14.98 2.82 -16.23
N LEU A 19 15.71 1.70 -16.25
CA LEU A 19 15.35 0.50 -15.49
C LEU A 19 16.12 0.30 -14.17
N LEU A 20 16.88 1.30 -13.70
CA LEU A 20 17.65 1.14 -12.45
C LEU A 20 17.73 2.38 -11.53
N VAL A 21 16.75 3.29 -11.59
CA VAL A 21 16.63 4.38 -10.60
C VAL A 21 15.17 4.57 -10.14
N ALA A 22 14.55 3.49 -9.67
CA ALA A 22 13.37 3.56 -8.79
C ALA A 22 13.74 3.23 -7.33
N ALA A 23 15.03 3.38 -7.00
CA ALA A 23 15.61 3.22 -5.66
C ALA A 23 16.18 4.55 -5.12
N ALA A 24 15.91 5.67 -5.78
CA ALA A 24 16.04 6.97 -5.15
C ALA A 24 14.62 7.39 -4.78
N ALA A 25 14.22 7.11 -3.54
CA ALA A 25 13.49 8.15 -2.81
C ALA A 25 14.25 9.45 -3.11
N THR A 26 13.58 10.47 -3.66
CA THR A 26 14.19 11.79 -3.75
C THR A 26 14.77 12.06 -2.36
N PRO A 27 16.09 12.28 -2.18
CA PRO A 27 16.73 12.28 -0.85
C PRO A 27 16.25 13.43 0.07
N GLN A 28 15.21 14.14 -0.34
CA GLN A 28 14.60 15.28 0.32
C GLN A 28 13.10 15.06 0.62
N ALA A 29 12.48 13.95 0.16
CA ALA A 29 11.08 13.69 0.45
C ALA A 29 10.93 13.19 1.90
N GLU A 30 10.24 13.96 2.73
CA GLU A 30 9.97 13.60 4.12
C GLU A 30 8.98 12.43 4.16
N GLN A 31 9.30 11.37 4.91
CA GLN A 31 8.36 10.27 5.13
C GLN A 31 7.34 10.68 6.19
N VAL A 32 6.06 10.74 5.80
CA VAL A 32 4.96 11.22 6.64
C VAL A 32 3.81 10.21 6.59
N SER A 33 3.04 10.10 7.68
CA SER A 33 1.83 9.26 7.68
C SER A 33 0.64 9.97 7.03
N TRP A 34 -0.35 9.22 6.53
CA TRP A 34 -1.56 9.83 5.96
C TRP A 34 -2.31 10.67 6.99
N GLU A 35 -2.32 10.22 8.24
CA GLU A 35 -2.96 10.87 9.37
C GLU A 35 -2.33 12.25 9.65
N GLU A 36 -1.01 12.34 9.62
CA GLU A 36 -0.27 13.58 9.81
C GLU A 36 -0.53 14.60 8.68
N VAL A 37 -0.61 14.13 7.43
CA VAL A 37 -0.94 14.99 6.27
C VAL A 37 -2.40 15.43 6.30
N SER A 38 -3.29 14.63 6.90
CA SER A 38 -4.73 14.93 6.98
C SER A 38 -5.08 15.94 8.07
N VAL A 39 -4.17 16.24 9.01
CA VAL A 39 -4.41 17.28 10.04
C VAL A 39 -4.68 18.63 9.34
N PRO A 40 -5.81 19.31 9.62
CA PRO A 40 -6.10 20.62 9.05
C PRO A 40 -5.01 21.64 9.40
N ARG A 41 -4.47 22.32 8.39
CA ARG A 41 -3.45 23.36 8.58
C ARG A 41 -3.84 24.64 7.86
N ALA A 42 -3.45 25.78 8.45
CA ALA A 42 -3.61 27.09 7.81
C ALA A 42 -2.79 27.21 6.52
N GLN A 43 -1.65 26.52 6.47
CA GLN A 43 -0.83 26.38 5.27
C GLN A 43 -0.59 24.89 5.00
N PRO A 44 -0.80 24.42 3.75
CA PRO A 44 -0.51 23.03 3.40
C PRO A 44 0.98 22.72 3.58
N MET A 45 1.29 21.45 3.83
CA MET A 45 2.67 20.98 3.90
C MET A 45 3.39 21.28 2.57
N GLN A 46 4.59 21.84 2.67
CA GLN A 46 5.41 22.24 1.53
C GLN A 46 6.38 21.12 1.17
N GLY A 47 6.74 21.04 -0.12
CA GLY A 47 7.70 20.07 -0.61
C GLY A 47 7.08 18.71 -0.99
N GLU A 48 7.97 17.77 -1.33
CA GLU A 48 7.61 16.39 -1.65
C GLU A 48 7.51 15.57 -0.36
N LEU A 49 6.46 14.77 -0.27
CA LEU A 49 6.21 13.86 0.84
C LEU A 49 6.24 12.43 0.31
N GLN A 50 6.82 11.54 1.10
CA GLN A 50 6.76 10.11 0.87
C GLN A 50 5.71 9.49 1.80
N LEU A 51 4.70 8.86 1.21
CA LEU A 51 3.64 8.15 1.92
C LEU A 51 3.68 6.68 1.55
N VAL A 52 3.30 5.83 2.49
CA VAL A 52 3.03 4.42 2.20
C VAL A 52 1.52 4.22 2.30
N LEU A 53 0.93 3.64 1.28
CA LEU A 53 -0.52 3.48 1.15
C LEU A 53 -0.84 2.09 0.63
N GLN A 54 -2.03 1.60 0.94
CA GLN A 54 -2.50 0.33 0.42
C GLN A 54 -3.56 0.57 -0.64
N PHE A 55 -3.28 0.16 -1.87
CA PHE A 55 -4.15 0.36 -3.03
C PHE A 55 -5.50 -0.31 -2.84
N HIS A 56 -6.58 0.43 -3.08
CA HIS A 56 -7.94 -0.10 -3.10
C HIS A 56 -8.45 -0.19 -4.55
N SER A 57 -8.59 0.96 -5.22
CA SER A 57 -9.12 1.02 -6.59
C SER A 57 -8.83 2.37 -7.26
N ILE A 58 -8.89 2.38 -8.59
CA ILE A 58 -8.97 3.61 -9.38
C ILE A 58 -10.43 4.07 -9.40
N GLU A 59 -10.65 5.34 -9.10
CA GLU A 59 -11.96 6.00 -9.10
C GLU A 59 -12.14 6.71 -10.45
N HIS A 60 -13.14 6.27 -11.21
CA HIS A 60 -13.40 6.79 -12.55
C HIS A 60 -14.41 7.94 -12.55
N ASP A 61 -15.38 7.91 -11.62
CA ASP A 61 -16.50 8.84 -11.55
C ASP A 61 -16.39 9.71 -10.27
N TRP A 62 -15.41 10.60 -10.21
CA TRP A 62 -15.20 11.50 -9.07
C TRP A 62 -15.48 12.96 -9.44
N GLU A 63 -16.08 13.71 -8.53
CA GLU A 63 -16.49 15.10 -8.81
C GLU A 63 -15.29 16.08 -8.83
N PRO A 64 -14.99 16.73 -9.97
CA PRO A 64 -13.80 17.54 -10.11
C PRO A 64 -13.94 18.95 -9.53
N TYR A 65 -15.17 19.42 -9.31
CA TYR A 65 -15.47 20.76 -8.80
C TYR A 65 -14.90 21.02 -7.40
N CYS A 66 -14.69 19.94 -6.66
CA CYS A 66 -14.10 19.96 -5.34
C CYS A 66 -12.63 19.51 -5.41
N THR A 67 -11.85 19.78 -6.46
CA THR A 67 -10.39 19.55 -6.48
C THR A 67 -9.69 20.50 -7.46
N PRO A 68 -8.36 20.74 -7.36
CA PRO A 68 -7.59 21.41 -8.42
C PRO A 68 -7.30 20.49 -9.61
N PHE A 69 -7.74 19.23 -9.56
CA PHE A 69 -7.47 18.23 -10.58
C PHE A 69 -8.63 18.12 -11.56
N SER A 70 -8.33 17.61 -12.75
CA SER A 70 -9.33 17.32 -13.79
C SER A 70 -9.28 15.85 -14.15
N GLU A 71 -10.44 15.22 -14.33
CA GLU A 71 -10.59 13.85 -14.80
C GLU A 71 -9.87 13.58 -16.14
N ARG A 72 -9.74 14.61 -16.98
CA ARG A 72 -9.07 14.53 -18.29
C ARG A 72 -7.56 14.33 -18.15
N THR A 73 -6.96 14.89 -17.10
CA THR A 73 -5.50 14.93 -16.91
C THR A 73 -5.03 14.03 -15.77
N HIS A 74 -5.92 13.70 -14.83
CA HIS A 74 -5.62 12.93 -13.63
C HIS A 74 -6.58 11.77 -13.44
N LEU A 75 -6.08 10.71 -12.81
CA LEU A 75 -6.85 9.65 -12.20
C LEU A 75 -6.94 9.88 -10.70
N ALA A 76 -8.12 9.72 -10.13
CA ALA A 76 -8.27 9.61 -8.68
C ALA A 76 -8.05 8.15 -8.28
N VAL A 77 -7.34 7.95 -7.18
CA VAL A 77 -7.06 6.64 -6.62
C VAL A 77 -7.50 6.62 -5.17
N ARG A 78 -8.30 5.62 -4.83
CA ARG A 78 -8.69 5.33 -3.44
C ARG A 78 -7.71 4.32 -2.86
N ALA A 79 -7.38 4.52 -1.59
CA ALA A 79 -6.47 3.68 -0.85
C ALA A 79 -6.83 3.66 0.64
N TRP A 80 -6.39 2.62 1.33
CA TRP A 80 -6.29 2.63 2.77
C TRP A 80 -4.97 3.30 3.18
N SER A 81 -4.97 4.02 4.29
CA SER A 81 -3.72 4.51 4.87
C SER A 81 -2.87 3.36 5.40
N ASP A 82 -1.56 3.58 5.59
CA ASP A 82 -0.68 2.55 6.14
C ASP A 82 -1.12 2.06 7.52
N SER A 83 -1.76 2.92 8.30
CA SER A 83 -2.20 2.59 9.66
C SER A 83 -3.50 1.77 9.68
N GLN A 84 -4.27 1.79 8.58
CA GLN A 84 -5.52 1.06 8.47
C GLN A 84 -5.25 -0.45 8.38
N LEU A 85 -6.16 -1.21 8.98
CA LEU A 85 -6.12 -2.66 9.09
C LEU A 85 -7.37 -3.24 8.41
N PRO A 86 -7.35 -3.49 7.09
CA PRO A 86 -8.55 -3.86 6.32
C PRO A 86 -9.17 -5.21 6.70
N TRP A 87 -8.59 -5.96 7.64
CA TRP A 87 -9.27 -7.12 8.23
C TRP A 87 -10.38 -6.74 9.22
N ILE A 88 -10.45 -5.47 9.64
CA ILE A 88 -11.57 -4.89 10.37
C ILE A 88 -12.57 -4.36 9.33
N ARG A 89 -13.80 -4.86 9.37
CA ARG A 89 -14.83 -4.53 8.37
C ARG A 89 -15.08 -3.03 8.22
N ALA A 90 -15.17 -2.31 9.34
CA ALA A 90 -15.38 -0.87 9.34
C ALA A 90 -14.25 -0.09 8.65
N GLU A 91 -13.01 -0.60 8.71
CA GLU A 91 -11.87 0.02 8.03
C GLU A 91 -11.78 -0.40 6.56
N TYR A 92 -12.11 -1.66 6.25
CA TYR A 92 -12.22 -2.16 4.89
C TYR A 92 -13.20 -1.33 4.06
N ASP A 93 -14.42 -1.12 4.58
CA ASP A 93 -15.49 -0.42 3.90
C ASP A 93 -15.24 1.10 3.74
N ASN A 94 -14.31 1.66 4.53
CA ASN A 94 -13.96 3.08 4.51
C ASN A 94 -12.44 3.32 4.27
N PRO A 95 -11.95 3.15 3.02
CA PRO A 95 -10.63 3.65 2.61
C PRO A 95 -10.53 5.16 2.84
N ARG A 96 -9.59 5.59 3.68
CA ARG A 96 -9.45 6.99 4.10
C ARG A 96 -8.61 7.85 3.15
N ALA A 97 -7.76 7.22 2.35
CA ALA A 97 -6.83 7.93 1.49
C ALA A 97 -7.37 8.09 0.07
N ARG A 98 -7.21 9.30 -0.47
CA ARG A 98 -7.50 9.63 -1.88
C ARG A 98 -6.38 10.50 -2.43
N TYR A 99 -5.74 10.04 -3.50
CA TYR A 99 -4.67 10.77 -4.17
C TYR A 99 -4.85 10.76 -5.68
N PHE A 100 -4.17 11.67 -6.36
CA PHE A 100 -4.38 11.97 -7.77
C PHE A 100 -3.10 11.74 -8.55
N VAL A 101 -3.20 11.01 -9.65
CA VAL A 101 -2.04 10.65 -10.48
C VAL A 101 -2.25 11.17 -11.88
N ARG A 102 -1.26 11.89 -12.41
CA ARG A 102 -1.33 12.41 -13.77
C ARG A 102 -1.30 11.26 -14.79
N ARG A 103 -2.21 11.30 -15.76
CA ARG A 103 -2.31 10.31 -16.85
C ARG A 103 -1.06 10.32 -17.74
N GLY A 104 -0.72 9.17 -18.31
CA GLY A 104 0.45 8.98 -19.17
C GLY A 104 1.78 8.88 -18.42
N THR A 105 1.78 9.03 -17.09
CA THR A 105 2.99 8.90 -16.27
C THR A 105 3.34 7.43 -15.98
N PHE A 106 4.55 7.19 -15.51
CA PHE A 106 4.93 5.85 -15.04
C PHE A 106 4.10 5.42 -13.81
N ALA A 107 3.84 6.36 -12.89
CA ALA A 107 3.02 6.10 -11.70
C ALA A 107 1.61 5.62 -12.08
N GLU A 108 0.99 6.24 -13.08
CA GLU A 108 -0.32 5.81 -13.61
C GLU A 108 -0.28 4.36 -14.11
N ARG A 109 0.72 4.01 -14.94
CA ARG A 109 0.85 2.63 -15.46
C ARG A 109 1.10 1.59 -14.36
N LEU A 110 1.83 1.97 -13.32
CA LEU A 110 2.06 1.11 -12.16
C LEU A 110 0.74 0.87 -11.41
N LEU A 111 -0.01 1.93 -11.13
CA LEU A 111 -1.28 1.85 -10.40
C LEU A 111 -2.38 1.14 -11.19
N ALA A 112 -2.39 1.28 -12.51
CA ALA A 112 -3.29 0.55 -13.40
C ALA A 112 -3.08 -0.98 -13.35
N ARG A 113 -1.93 -1.44 -12.84
CA ARG A 113 -1.59 -2.85 -12.68
C ARG A 113 -1.63 -3.31 -11.21
N ALA A 114 -1.85 -2.40 -10.28
CA ALA A 114 -1.89 -2.72 -8.86
C ALA A 114 -3.13 -3.57 -8.56
N ALA A 115 -2.94 -4.63 -7.79
CA ALA A 115 -4.04 -5.39 -7.23
C ALA A 115 -4.55 -4.72 -5.95
N PRO A 116 -5.85 -4.85 -5.63
CA PRO A 116 -6.35 -4.45 -4.32
C PRO A 116 -5.49 -5.08 -3.22
N HIS A 117 -5.17 -4.29 -2.20
CA HIS A 117 -4.27 -4.61 -1.09
C HIS A 117 -2.76 -4.50 -1.36
N ASP A 118 -2.34 -4.17 -2.58
CA ASP A 118 -0.92 -3.87 -2.85
C ASP A 118 -0.50 -2.64 -2.06
N ARG A 119 0.58 -2.78 -1.30
CA ARG A 119 1.21 -1.69 -0.56
C ARG A 119 2.18 -0.97 -1.49
N ILE A 120 2.02 0.34 -1.60
CA ILE A 120 2.70 1.20 -2.56
C ILE A 120 3.32 2.37 -1.81
N VAL A 121 4.59 2.65 -2.12
CA VAL A 121 5.24 3.90 -1.71
C VAL A 121 4.96 4.94 -2.79
N VAL A 122 4.38 6.07 -2.39
CA VAL A 122 4.10 7.19 -3.27
C VAL A 122 4.91 8.41 -2.84
N VAL A 123 5.49 9.11 -3.80
CA VAL A 123 6.06 10.44 -3.61
C VAL A 123 5.11 11.44 -4.25
N GLY A 124 4.65 12.41 -3.48
CA GLY A 124 3.66 13.38 -3.95
C GLY A 124 3.77 14.73 -3.26
N ARG A 125 2.95 15.68 -3.74
CA ARG A 125 2.86 17.04 -3.20
C ARG A 125 1.41 17.34 -2.81
N VAL A 126 1.22 17.98 -1.67
CA VAL A 126 -0.10 18.48 -1.26
C VAL A 126 -0.44 19.69 -2.11
N ARG A 127 -1.50 19.61 -2.91
CA ARG A 127 -1.95 20.70 -3.79
C ARG A 127 -3.02 21.57 -3.14
N ALA A 128 -3.87 20.97 -2.33
CA ALA A 128 -4.78 21.68 -1.44
C ALA A 128 -5.23 20.76 -0.31
N GLN A 129 -6.01 21.31 0.62
CA GLN A 129 -6.68 20.56 1.68
C GLN A 129 -8.12 21.06 1.79
N PHE A 130 -9.08 20.13 1.87
CA PHE A 130 -10.50 20.46 1.95
C PHE A 130 -11.19 19.55 2.95
N LEU A 131 -11.88 20.13 3.93
CA LEU A 131 -12.57 19.40 5.02
C LEU A 131 -11.68 18.33 5.70
N GLY A 132 -10.40 18.65 5.92
CA GLY A 132 -9.43 17.72 6.52
C GLY A 132 -8.96 16.60 5.59
N GLN A 133 -9.35 16.60 4.31
CA GLN A 133 -8.82 15.68 3.30
C GLN A 133 -7.73 16.36 2.48
N PRO A 134 -6.49 15.82 2.47
CA PRO A 134 -5.44 16.36 1.65
C PRO A 134 -5.59 15.88 0.20
N TRP A 135 -5.43 16.79 -0.75
CA TRP A 135 -5.43 16.48 -2.17
C TRP A 135 -4.00 16.40 -2.66
N ILE A 136 -3.50 15.18 -2.79
CA ILE A 136 -2.10 14.89 -3.10
C ILE A 136 -1.94 14.54 -4.57
N GLU A 137 -1.06 15.26 -5.26
CA GLU A 137 -0.60 14.91 -6.60
C GLU A 137 0.60 13.96 -6.50
N VAL A 138 0.48 12.78 -7.10
CA VAL A 138 1.56 11.78 -7.15
C VAL A 138 2.52 12.09 -8.29
N ILE A 139 3.80 12.15 -7.94
CA ILE A 139 4.92 12.38 -8.86
C ILE A 139 5.58 11.06 -9.24
N ALA A 140 5.77 10.18 -8.24
CA ALA A 140 6.35 8.85 -8.43
C ALA A 140 5.67 7.83 -7.53
N ALA A 141 5.70 6.57 -7.94
CA ALA A 141 5.19 5.45 -7.15
C ALA A 141 6.07 4.21 -7.40
N CYS A 142 6.22 3.38 -6.37
CA CYS A 142 6.84 2.06 -6.48
C CYS A 142 6.20 1.07 -5.48
N PRO A 143 6.29 -0.24 -5.71
CA PRO A 143 5.77 -1.22 -4.77
C PRO A 143 6.57 -1.17 -3.47
N ALA A 144 5.89 -1.25 -2.33
CA ALA A 144 6.56 -1.38 -1.04
C ALA A 144 7.17 -2.79 -0.88
N ARG A 145 8.28 -2.89 -0.13
CA ARG A 145 8.93 -4.19 0.14
C ARG A 145 8.07 -5.09 1.04
N GLU A 146 7.46 -4.49 2.05
CA GLU A 146 6.54 -5.17 2.96
C GLU A 146 5.11 -5.01 2.43
N GLN A 147 4.28 -6.03 2.61
CA GLN A 147 2.96 -6.14 2.00
C GLN A 147 1.92 -6.62 3.01
N ILE A 148 0.67 -6.22 2.81
CA ILE A 148 -0.49 -6.76 3.52
C ILE A 148 -1.41 -7.39 2.46
N PRO A 149 -1.09 -8.60 1.97
CA PRO A 149 -1.86 -9.18 0.86
C PRO A 149 -3.29 -9.52 1.29
N LEU A 150 -4.19 -9.65 0.31
CA LEU A 150 -5.58 -10.07 0.53
C LEU A 150 -5.68 -11.36 1.37
N GLY A 151 -4.76 -12.31 1.18
CA GLY A 151 -4.71 -13.54 1.99
C GLY A 151 -4.58 -13.26 3.49
N THR A 152 -3.73 -12.32 3.89
CA THR A 152 -3.59 -11.89 5.30
C THR A 152 -4.91 -11.32 5.81
N VAL A 153 -5.57 -10.45 5.03
CA VAL A 153 -6.84 -9.82 5.39
C VAL A 153 -7.92 -10.88 5.63
N LEU A 154 -8.08 -11.83 4.70
CA LEU A 154 -9.08 -12.89 4.77
C LEU A 154 -8.83 -13.85 5.94
N HIS A 155 -7.59 -14.31 6.11
CA HIS A 155 -7.24 -15.21 7.21
C HIS A 155 -7.42 -14.55 8.57
N THR A 156 -7.07 -13.26 8.69
CA THR A 156 -7.24 -12.52 9.94
C THR A 156 -8.71 -12.32 10.27
N SER A 157 -9.52 -11.88 9.30
CA SER A 157 -10.97 -11.73 9.48
C SER A 157 -11.62 -13.05 9.89
N ARG A 158 -11.23 -14.16 9.25
CA ARG A 158 -11.69 -15.51 9.62
C ARG A 158 -11.23 -15.92 11.02
N ALA A 159 -9.99 -15.61 11.41
CA ALA A 159 -9.47 -15.91 12.74
C ALA A 159 -10.29 -15.21 13.83
N ILE A 160 -10.60 -13.92 13.64
CA ILE A 160 -11.42 -13.13 14.56
C ILE A 160 -12.82 -13.76 14.70
N ASN A 161 -13.45 -14.14 13.60
CA ASN A 161 -14.76 -14.82 13.60
C ASN A 161 -14.70 -16.18 14.33
N LEU A 162 -13.61 -16.94 14.18
CA LEU A 162 -13.41 -18.21 14.89
C LEU A 162 -13.23 -18.01 16.39
N LEU A 163 -12.52 -16.96 16.82
CA LEU A 163 -12.39 -16.61 18.24
C LEU A 163 -13.74 -16.26 18.86
N GLN A 164 -14.59 -15.50 18.15
CA GLN A 164 -15.95 -15.19 18.61
C GLN A 164 -16.80 -16.45 18.82
N ARG A 165 -16.54 -17.51 18.04
CA ARG A 165 -17.17 -18.82 18.14
C ARG A 165 -16.45 -19.77 19.10
N LYS A 166 -15.48 -19.29 19.88
CA LYS A 166 -14.63 -20.06 20.81
C LYS A 166 -13.83 -21.20 20.14
N ALA A 167 -13.63 -21.14 18.83
CA ALA A 167 -12.86 -22.13 18.07
C ALA A 167 -11.36 -21.78 18.04
N THR A 168 -10.72 -21.71 19.21
CA THR A 168 -9.37 -21.14 19.42
C THR A 168 -8.28 -21.81 18.59
N ARG A 169 -8.27 -23.15 18.53
CA ARG A 169 -7.26 -23.91 17.76
C ARG A 169 -7.28 -23.55 16.27
N LEU A 170 -8.48 -23.49 15.68
CA LEU A 170 -8.64 -23.12 14.27
C LEU A 170 -8.30 -21.64 14.04
N ALA A 171 -8.63 -20.77 14.99
CA ALA A 171 -8.27 -19.35 14.91
C ALA A 171 -6.74 -19.15 14.89
N LEU A 172 -6.01 -19.89 15.72
CA LEU A 172 -4.54 -19.87 15.74
C LEU A 172 -3.94 -20.25 14.38
N GLU A 173 -4.42 -21.33 13.77
CA GLU A 173 -3.98 -21.74 12.43
C GLU A 173 -4.21 -20.64 11.37
N GLN A 174 -5.31 -19.89 11.48
CA GLN A 174 -5.58 -18.76 10.57
C GLN A 174 -4.61 -17.60 10.82
N PHE A 175 -4.31 -17.25 12.08
CA PHE A 175 -3.33 -16.22 12.39
C PHE A 175 -1.92 -16.59 11.93
N GLU A 176 -1.51 -17.85 12.07
CA GLU A 176 -0.21 -18.33 11.56
C GLU A 176 -0.10 -18.14 10.04
N ARG A 177 -1.15 -18.48 9.30
CA ARG A 177 -1.21 -18.24 7.84
C ARG A 177 -1.14 -16.75 7.51
N ALA A 178 -1.83 -15.91 8.28
CA ALA A 178 -1.79 -14.46 8.08
C ALA A 178 -0.38 -13.87 8.32
N LEU A 179 0.34 -14.38 9.32
CA LEU A 179 1.68 -13.94 9.73
C LEU A 179 2.82 -14.39 8.81
N ALA A 180 2.57 -15.38 7.93
CA ALA A 180 3.54 -15.88 6.97
C ALA A 180 3.90 -14.85 5.88
N ALA A 181 3.04 -13.85 5.66
CA ALA A 181 3.30 -12.76 4.73
C ALA A 181 4.42 -11.82 5.23
N PRO A 182 5.10 -11.10 4.32
CA PRO A 182 6.10 -10.08 4.68
C PRO A 182 5.43 -8.80 5.18
N LEU A 183 4.75 -8.89 6.32
CA LEU A 183 3.96 -7.80 6.89
C LEU A 183 4.81 -6.64 7.40
N PRO A 184 4.32 -5.39 7.28
CA PRO A 184 4.92 -4.27 7.97
C PRO A 184 4.84 -4.43 9.49
N ALA A 185 5.80 -3.83 10.20
CA ALA A 185 5.98 -4.02 11.64
C ALA A 185 4.72 -3.70 12.46
N HIS A 186 4.00 -2.63 12.12
CA HIS A 186 2.77 -2.23 12.81
C HIS A 186 1.65 -3.27 12.60
N ALA A 187 1.47 -3.79 11.38
CA ALA A 187 0.46 -4.79 11.05
C ALA A 187 0.76 -6.12 11.75
N ARG A 188 2.03 -6.55 11.75
CA ARG A 188 2.49 -7.73 12.50
C ARG A 188 2.19 -7.57 13.99
N LYS A 189 2.52 -6.42 14.58
CA LYS A 189 2.24 -6.12 15.99
C LYS A 189 0.74 -6.15 16.29
N ALA A 190 -0.10 -5.64 15.40
CA ALA A 190 -1.55 -5.67 15.54
C ALA A 190 -2.09 -7.12 15.52
N LEU A 191 -1.63 -7.97 14.60
CA LEU A 191 -2.01 -9.38 14.56
C LEU A 191 -1.61 -10.12 15.83
N LEU A 192 -0.37 -9.92 16.29
CA LEU A 192 0.14 -10.57 17.50
C LEU A 192 -0.66 -10.18 18.76
N ARG A 193 -1.21 -8.97 18.83
CA ARG A 193 -2.10 -8.54 19.91
C ARG A 193 -3.46 -9.23 19.89
N LEU A 194 -3.93 -9.63 18.72
CA LEU A 194 -5.21 -10.33 18.55
C LEU A 194 -5.09 -11.85 18.74
N MET A 195 -3.88 -12.39 18.60
CA MET A 195 -3.65 -13.81 18.78
C MET A 195 -3.87 -14.21 20.24
N PRO A 196 -4.66 -15.27 20.50
CA PRO A 196 -4.76 -15.83 21.83
C PRO A 196 -3.40 -16.42 22.24
N ALA A 197 -3.13 -16.47 23.54
CA ALA A 197 -1.98 -17.20 24.05
C ALA A 197 -2.06 -18.66 23.59
N ARG A 198 -0.93 -19.23 23.18
CA ARG A 198 -0.83 -20.68 22.99
C ARG A 198 -0.87 -21.29 24.39
N GLU A 199 -2.02 -21.81 24.80
CA GLU A 199 -2.03 -22.72 25.94
C GLU A 199 -1.15 -23.91 25.57
N SER A 200 -0.10 -24.13 26.36
CA SER A 200 0.82 -25.25 26.23
C SER A 200 0.02 -26.55 26.28
N GLN A 201 -0.32 -27.11 25.13
CA GLN A 201 -0.77 -28.49 25.02
C GLN A 201 0.42 -29.41 25.30
N SER A 202 0.81 -29.51 26.57
CA SER A 202 1.88 -30.40 27.06
C SER A 202 1.45 -31.21 28.29
N VAL A 203 0.15 -31.34 28.55
CA VAL A 203 -0.33 -32.23 29.62
C VAL A 203 -1.59 -32.95 29.12
N ALA A 204 -1.42 -34.08 28.41
CA ALA A 204 -2.41 -35.17 28.32
C ALA A 204 -2.08 -36.29 27.29
N ILE A 205 -0.83 -36.43 26.80
CA ILE A 205 -0.48 -37.61 25.95
C ILE A 205 0.44 -38.62 26.68
N SER A 206 0.91 -38.33 27.90
CA SER A 206 1.75 -39.27 28.67
C SER A 206 1.03 -40.03 29.78
N ALA A 207 -0.30 -40.16 29.70
CA ALA A 207 -1.09 -40.94 30.66
C ALA A 207 -2.19 -41.75 29.97
N VAL A 208 -1.82 -42.56 28.99
CA VAL A 208 -2.58 -43.77 28.66
C VAL A 208 -1.60 -44.93 28.74
N LYS A 209 -1.98 -45.87 29.59
CA LYS A 209 -1.26 -47.08 30.02
C LYS A 209 -0.77 -47.94 28.87
#